data_AF-I7KYW2-F1
#
_entry.id   AF-I7KYW2-F1
#
_cell.length_a   1.000
_cell.length_b   1.000
_cell.length_c   1.000
_cell.angle_alpha   90.00
_cell.angle_beta   90.00
_cell.angle_gamma   90.00
#
_symmetry.space_group_name_H-M   'P 1'
#
loop_
_entity.id
_entity.type
_entity.pdbx_description
1 polymer ?
#
loop_
_entity_poly.entity_id
_entity_poly.type
_entity_poly.pdbx_seq_one_letter_code
_entity_poly.pdbx_strand_id
1 'polypeptide(L)'
;MSQTTVWVSQETKKRLVGMKRYPRETFDDVIRRLMDTAEDDEPLSDEAIRGIEESLRDIKAGRLYTLEEARAELQAIWRTK
;
A
#
# COMPACT_ATOMS: atom_id res chain seq x y z
N MET A 1 5.80 -6.41 -26.67
CA MET A 1 6.58 -5.19 -26.40
C MET A 1 7.97 -5.37 -26.97
N SER A 2 8.57 -4.35 -27.57
CA SER A 2 9.97 -4.39 -28.02
C SER A 2 10.91 -4.35 -26.82
N GLN A 3 11.92 -5.20 -26.81
CA GLN A 3 12.94 -5.20 -25.75
C GLN A 3 14.10 -4.28 -26.15
N THR A 4 14.71 -3.65 -25.15
CA THR A 4 15.94 -2.86 -25.29
C THR A 4 16.93 -3.29 -24.22
N THR A 5 18.18 -2.87 -24.34
CA THR A 5 19.25 -3.20 -23.39
C THR A 5 19.51 -2.04 -22.45
N VAL A 6 19.54 -2.34 -21.15
CA VAL A 6 19.94 -1.40 -20.10
C VAL A 6 21.20 -1.94 -19.42
N TRP A 7 22.20 -1.08 -19.24
CA TRP A 7 23.44 -1.44 -18.55
C TRP A 7 23.29 -1.16 -17.06
N VAL A 8 23.66 -2.15 -16.24
CA VAL A 8 23.66 -2.05 -14.78
C VAL A 8 24.98 -2.55 -14.23
N SER A 9 25.37 -2.06 -13.06
CA SER A 9 26.55 -2.59 -12.36
C SER A 9 26.33 -4.05 -11.94
N GLN A 10 27.43 -4.78 -11.74
CA GLN A 10 27.35 -6.16 -11.21
C GLN A 10 26.71 -6.21 -9.82
N GLU A 11 26.90 -5.16 -9.02
CA GLU A 11 26.27 -5.05 -7.71
C GLU A 11 24.75 -4.87 -7.82
N THR A 12 24.29 -3.98 -8.71
CA THR A 12 22.87 -3.81 -9.02
C THR A 12 22.25 -5.12 -9.48
N LYS A 13 22.93 -5.85 -10.37
CA LYS A 13 22.46 -7.16 -10.85
C LYS A 13 22.30 -8.16 -9.70
N LYS A 14 23.24 -8.23 -8.75
CA LYS A 14 23.13 -9.11 -7.57
C LYS A 14 21.93 -8.74 -6.70
N ARG A 15 21.69 -7.44 -6.48
CA ARG A 15 20.52 -6.96 -5.74
C ARG A 15 19.21 -7.35 -6.44
N LEU A 16 19.14 -7.19 -7.76
CA LEU A 16 17.97 -7.61 -8.54
C LEU A 16 17.71 -9.12 -8.45
N VAL A 17 18.75 -9.95 -8.36
CA VAL A 17 18.59 -11.40 -8.12
C VAL A 17 17.92 -11.68 -6.77
N GLY A 18 18.34 -10.98 -5.71
CA GLY A 18 17.73 -11.11 -4.38
C GLY A 18 16.29 -10.58 -4.28
N MET A 19 15.88 -9.71 -5.22
CA MET A 19 14.53 -9.16 -5.29
C MET A 19 13.54 -10.05 -6.06
N LYS A 20 14.01 -11.15 -6.67
CA LYS A 20 13.14 -12.09 -7.37
C LYS A 20 12.22 -12.83 -6.39
N ARG A 21 10.93 -12.88 -6.70
CA ARG A 21 9.89 -13.66 -6.01
C ARG A 21 9.96 -15.14 -6.34
N TYR A 22 10.43 -15.50 -7.54
CA TYR A 22 10.61 -16.88 -7.98
C TYR A 22 11.80 -17.02 -8.94
N PRO A 23 12.44 -18.21 -9.05
CA PRO A 23 13.72 -18.36 -9.77
C PRO A 23 13.69 -17.91 -11.23
N ARG A 24 12.54 -18.02 -11.90
CA ARG A 24 12.36 -17.71 -13.34
C ARG A 24 11.83 -16.30 -13.61
N GLU A 25 11.58 -15.47 -12.59
CA GLU A 25 11.13 -14.08 -12.79
C GLU A 25 12.20 -13.33 -13.61
N THR A 26 11.78 -12.56 -14.63
CA THR A 26 12.72 -11.81 -15.46
C THR A 26 13.19 -10.55 -14.72
N PHE A 27 14.34 -9.98 -15.11
CA PHE A 27 14.74 -8.70 -14.54
C PHE A 27 13.79 -7.56 -14.96
N ASP A 28 13.17 -7.66 -16.14
CA ASP A 28 12.16 -6.70 -16.58
C ASP A 28 10.95 -6.72 -15.63
N ASP A 29 10.42 -7.90 -15.28
CA ASP A 29 9.31 -8.02 -14.33
C ASP A 29 9.64 -7.45 -12.95
N VAL A 30 10.86 -7.74 -12.45
CA VAL A 30 11.34 -7.17 -11.17
C VAL A 30 11.42 -5.65 -11.26
N ILE A 31 12.00 -5.11 -12.33
CA ILE A 31 12.16 -3.66 -12.52
C ILE A 31 10.79 -2.99 -12.63
N ARG A 32 9.86 -3.51 -13.45
CA ARG A 32 8.50 -2.99 -13.56
C ARG A 32 7.79 -2.94 -12.23
N ARG A 33 7.80 -4.03 -11.48
CA ARG A 33 7.20 -4.07 -10.15
C ARG A 33 7.82 -3.04 -9.19
N LEU A 34 9.14 -2.83 -9.26
CA LEU A 34 9.80 -1.81 -8.45
C LEU A 34 9.41 -0.39 -8.90
N MET A 35 9.24 -0.15 -10.20
CA MET A 35 8.73 1.12 -10.73
C MET A 35 7.30 1.34 -10.26
N ASP A 36 6.40 0.36 -10.40
CA ASP A 36 5.02 0.43 -9.90
C ASP A 36 4.93 0.67 -8.38
N THR A 37 5.98 0.32 -7.62
CA THR A 37 6.05 0.61 -6.18
C THR A 37 6.55 2.03 -5.89
N ALA A 38 7.38 2.58 -6.77
CA ALA A 38 7.97 3.91 -6.61
C ALA A 38 7.09 5.02 -7.23
N GLU A 39 6.42 4.70 -8.33
CA GLU A 39 5.42 5.50 -9.01
C GLU A 39 4.07 5.19 -8.35
N ASP A 40 3.83 5.80 -7.18
CA ASP A 40 2.52 5.76 -6.52
C ASP A 40 1.57 6.65 -7.31
N ASP A 41 0.81 6.06 -8.24
CA ASP A 41 -0.18 6.75 -9.06
C ASP A 41 -1.39 7.24 -8.23
N GLU A 42 -1.58 6.74 -7.01
CA GLU A 42 -2.69 7.08 -6.13
C GLU A 42 -2.20 7.36 -4.70
N PRO A 43 -1.41 8.44 -4.50
CA PRO A 43 -0.91 8.77 -3.19
C PRO A 43 -2.08 9.15 -2.27
N LEU A 44 -2.00 8.74 -1.00
CA LEU A 44 -2.96 9.16 0.00
C LEU A 44 -2.99 10.69 0.09
N SER A 45 -4.19 11.27 0.09
CA SER A 45 -4.35 12.69 0.36
C SER A 45 -3.94 13.01 1.80
N ASP A 46 -3.53 14.26 2.05
CA ASP A 46 -3.22 14.72 3.41
C ASP A 46 -4.38 14.49 4.39
N GLU A 47 -5.62 14.54 3.90
CA GLU A 47 -6.81 14.25 4.67
C GLU A 47 -6.91 12.76 5.04
N ALA A 48 -6.67 11.87 4.08
CA ALA A 48 -6.65 10.44 4.32
C ALA A 48 -5.56 10.06 5.33
N ILE A 49 -4.36 10.63 5.19
CA ILE A 49 -3.24 10.43 6.13
C ILE A 49 -3.64 10.88 7.54
N ARG A 50 -4.18 12.10 7.67
CA ARG A 50 -4.62 12.62 8.97
C ARG A 50 -5.70 11.76 9.63
N GLY A 51 -6.66 11.25 8.85
CA GLY A 51 -7.69 10.34 9.34
C GLY A 51 -7.12 9.01 9.86
N ILE A 52 -6.11 8.47 9.18
CA ILE A 52 -5.38 7.27 9.64
C ILE A 52 -4.63 7.57 10.95
N GLU A 53 -3.93 8.69 11.04
CA GLU A 53 -3.21 9.08 12.26
C GLU A 53 -4.13 9.29 13.47
N GLU A 54 -5.31 9.85 13.25
CA GLU A 54 -6.35 9.98 14.26
C GLU A 54 -6.85 8.61 14.73
N SER A 55 -7.20 7.74 13.77
CA SER A 55 -7.63 6.37 14.08
C SER A 55 -6.57 5.61 14.90
N LEU A 56 -5.29 5.77 14.56
CA LEU A 56 -4.19 5.18 15.34
C LEU A 56 -4.08 5.74 16.76
N ARG A 57 -4.37 7.03 16.96
CA ARG A 57 -4.43 7.65 18.30
C ARG A 57 -5.61 7.12 19.10
N ASP A 58 -6.76 6.92 18.47
CA ASP A 58 -7.95 6.36 19.09
C ASP A 58 -7.73 4.91 19.55
N ILE A 59 -7.15 4.07 18.68
CA ILE A 59 -6.78 2.69 19.01
C ILE A 59 -5.84 2.66 20.22
N LYS A 60 -4.79 3.49 20.21
CA LYS A 60 -3.82 3.55 21.33
C LYS A 60 -4.45 4.02 22.64
N ALA A 61 -5.45 4.89 22.57
CA ALA A 61 -6.17 5.40 23.73
C ALA A 61 -7.33 4.49 24.18
N GLY A 62 -7.57 3.36 23.49
CA GLY A 62 -8.68 2.45 23.79
C GLY A 62 -10.05 3.01 23.42
N ARG A 63 -10.13 4.07 22.61
CA ARG A 63 -11.38 4.62 22.07
C ARG A 63 -11.84 3.76 20.88
N LEU A 64 -12.38 2.58 21.19
CA LEU A 64 -12.82 1.61 20.20
C LEU A 64 -14.32 1.39 20.33
N TYR A 65 -14.97 1.18 19.18
CA TYR A 65 -16.34 0.70 19.10
C TYR A 65 -16.32 -0.75 18.69
N THR A 66 -17.18 -1.55 19.30
CA THR A 66 -17.52 -2.86 18.78
C THR A 66 -18.36 -2.72 17.51
N LEU A 67 -18.38 -3.77 16.69
CA LEU A 67 -19.20 -3.79 15.47
C LEU A 67 -20.70 -3.62 15.78
N GLU A 68 -21.16 -4.16 16.91
CA GLU A 68 -22.56 -4.06 17.33
C GLU A 68 -22.94 -2.61 17.70
N GLU A 69 -22.09 -1.92 18.47
CA GLU A 69 -22.28 -0.51 18.83
C GLU A 69 -22.30 0.39 17.60
N ALA A 70 -21.31 0.24 16.71
CA ALA A 70 -21.24 1.02 15.47
C ALA A 70 -22.48 0.79 14.58
N ARG A 71 -22.97 -0.45 14.49
CA ARG A 71 -24.17 -0.79 13.73
C ARG A 71 -25.42 -0.17 14.34
N ALA A 72 -25.57 -0.21 15.66
CA ALA A 72 -26.70 0.39 16.35
C ALA A 72 -26.76 1.90 16.15
N GLU A 73 -25.60 2.57 16.24
CA GLU A 73 -25.48 4.01 16.02
C GLU A 73 -25.88 4.41 14.59
N LEU A 74 -25.32 3.72 13.57
CA LEU A 74 -25.67 3.98 12.18
C LEU A 74 -27.16 3.75 11.89
N GLN A 75 -27.76 2.70 12.46
CA GLN A 75 -29.19 2.43 12.32
C GLN A 75 -30.07 3.50 12.98
N ALA A 76 -29.64 4.05 14.12
CA ALA A 76 -30.36 5.14 14.80
C ALA A 76 -30.32 6.43 13.97
N ILE A 77 -29.17 6.75 13.36
CA ILE A 77 -29.01 7.91 12.47
C ILE A 77 -29.88 7.76 11.22
N TRP A 78 -29.92 6.59 10.59
CA TRP A 78 -30.75 6.36 9.40
C TRP A 78 -32.25 6.33 9.67
N ARG A 79 -32.67 6.02 10.89
CA ARG A 79 -34.09 6.07 11.29
C ARG A 79 -34.60 7.48 11.58
N THR A 80 -33.71 8.44 11.77
CA THR A 80 -34.03 9.83 12.10
C THR A 80 -33.87 10.78 10.90
N LYS A 81 -33.47 10.27 9.73
CA LYS A 81 -33.49 10.94 8.43
C LYS A 81 -34.70 10.51 7.61
#